data_AF-A0AAE0Q5C0-F1
#
_entry.id   AF-A0AAE0Q5C0-F1
#
_cell.length_a   1.000
_cell.length_b   1.000
_cell.length_c   1.000
_cell.angle_alpha   90.00
_cell.angle_beta   90.00
_cell.angle_gamma   90.00
#
_symmetry.space_group_name_H-M   'P 1'
#
loop_
_entity.id
_entity.type
_entity.pdbx_description
1 polymer ?
#
loop_
_entity_poly.entity_id
_entity_poly.type
_entity_poly.pdbx_seq_one_letter_code
_entity_poly.pdbx_strand_id
1 'polypeptide(L)'
;GLCQCQPSEGNCSCCKECMLCLSTLWEECCDCVGMCNPRNYTETPPTSKSTVEDLHAPIPSLFRALTDGDTPINMMVVSFPVAEELSHHENLVSFLESLEQEHQNVSLPGTSIHDTYDKDNLCTVVYFDECLSIRQCKQYCESMGASKYRWFHNACCECIGPECVDYGSKAVKCMNCLF
;
A
#
# COMPACT_ATOMS: atom_id res chain seq x y z
N GLY A 1 20.71 -22.83 19.47
CA GLY A 1 20.80 -23.63 18.24
C GLY A 1 20.15 -22.85 17.13
N LEU A 2 20.69 -22.89 15.91
CA LEU A 2 20.04 -22.27 14.74
C LEU A 2 18.96 -23.24 14.23
N CYS A 3 17.70 -22.78 14.17
CA CYS A 3 16.65 -23.54 13.50
C CYS A 3 16.91 -23.44 11.98
N GLN A 4 17.33 -24.54 11.34
CA GLN A 4 17.54 -24.61 9.89
C GLN A 4 16.51 -25.54 9.29
N CYS A 5 15.65 -25.01 8.42
CA CYS A 5 14.68 -25.79 7.65
C CYS A 5 14.64 -25.23 6.24
N GLN A 6 14.79 -26.08 5.24
CA GLN A 6 14.74 -25.70 3.83
C GLN A 6 13.60 -26.47 3.17
N PRO A 7 12.41 -25.84 3.01
CA PRO A 7 11.28 -26.46 2.36
C PRO A 7 11.56 -26.74 0.89
N SER A 8 11.02 -27.84 0.37
CA SER A 8 10.91 -28.10 -1.08
C SER A 8 9.49 -27.80 -1.54
N GLU A 9 9.30 -27.45 -2.82
CA GLU A 9 7.97 -27.12 -3.38
C GLU A 9 6.93 -28.19 -3.01
N GLY A 10 5.99 -27.82 -2.15
CA GLY A 10 4.89 -28.68 -1.70
C GLY A 10 5.24 -29.75 -0.65
N ASN A 11 6.48 -29.86 -0.20
CA ASN A 11 6.88 -30.83 0.82
C ASN A 11 7.87 -30.23 1.84
N CYS A 12 7.45 -30.16 3.10
CA CYS A 12 8.24 -29.63 4.20
C CYS A 12 8.27 -30.60 5.39
N SER A 13 9.25 -31.50 5.39
CA SER A 13 9.44 -32.49 6.46
C SER A 13 9.87 -31.85 7.80
N CYS A 14 10.55 -30.71 7.76
CA CYS A 14 11.08 -30.02 8.94
C CYS A 14 10.18 -28.91 9.52
N CYS A 15 9.05 -28.57 8.87
CA CYS A 15 8.18 -27.46 9.30
C CYS A 15 7.64 -27.65 10.72
N LYS A 16 7.28 -28.88 11.10
CA LYS A 16 6.80 -29.21 12.45
C LYS A 16 7.88 -28.99 13.52
N GLU A 17 9.11 -29.38 13.23
CA GLU A 17 10.24 -29.18 14.14
C GLU A 17 10.61 -27.70 14.23
N CYS A 18 10.53 -26.96 13.12
CA CYS A 18 10.78 -25.53 13.10
C CYS A 18 9.72 -24.75 13.89
N MET A 19 8.45 -25.15 13.80
CA MET A 19 7.37 -24.62 14.64
C MET A 19 7.65 -24.82 16.13
N LEU A 20 8.10 -26.00 16.53
CA LEU A 20 8.47 -26.26 17.92
C LEU A 20 9.72 -25.48 18.35
N CYS A 21 10.68 -25.29 17.43
CA CYS A 21 11.91 -24.55 17.66
C CYS A 21 11.66 -23.05 17.85
N LEU A 22 10.78 -22.46 17.02
CA LEU A 22 10.38 -21.06 17.07
C LEU A 22 9.37 -20.80 18.19
N SER A 23 8.56 -21.78 18.56
CA SER A 23 7.59 -21.70 19.66
C SER A 23 6.69 -20.46 19.51
N THR A 24 6.69 -19.55 20.48
CA THR A 24 5.90 -18.32 20.47
C THR A 24 6.24 -17.38 19.33
N LEU A 25 7.46 -17.49 18.77
CA LEU A 25 7.90 -16.67 17.64
C LEU A 25 7.39 -17.21 16.30
N TRP A 26 6.74 -18.38 16.28
CA TRP A 26 6.24 -19.00 15.05
C TRP A 26 5.25 -18.10 14.30
N GLU A 27 4.26 -17.54 14.99
CA GLU A 27 3.23 -16.70 14.34
C GLU A 27 3.81 -15.40 13.77
N GLU A 28 4.94 -14.92 14.29
CA GLU A 28 5.61 -13.71 13.79
C GLU A 28 6.60 -14.00 12.66
N CYS A 29 7.18 -15.20 12.64
CA CYS A 29 8.26 -15.55 11.72
C CYS A 29 7.87 -16.54 10.62
N CYS A 30 6.74 -17.25 10.72
CA CYS A 30 6.40 -18.30 9.75
C CYS A 30 6.21 -17.77 8.33
N ASP A 31 5.74 -16.53 8.19
CA ASP A 31 5.55 -15.86 6.90
C ASP A 31 6.94 -15.55 6.28
N CYS A 32 7.85 -15.00 7.09
CA CYS A 32 9.23 -14.67 6.68
C CYS A 32 10.02 -15.88 6.16
N VAL A 33 9.69 -17.09 6.62
CA VAL A 33 10.37 -18.33 6.24
C VAL A 33 9.52 -19.21 5.31
N GLY A 34 8.35 -18.74 4.89
CA GLY A 34 7.46 -19.44 3.96
C GLY A 34 6.93 -20.77 4.48
N MET A 35 6.70 -20.89 5.80
CA MET A 35 6.28 -22.14 6.45
C MET A 35 4.92 -22.06 7.15
N CYS A 36 4.17 -20.95 7.03
CA CYS A 36 2.83 -20.89 7.60
C CYS A 36 1.91 -21.95 6.97
N ASN A 37 1.00 -22.49 7.78
CA ASN A 37 0.00 -23.44 7.30
C ASN A 37 -0.87 -22.75 6.24
N PRO A 38 -1.14 -23.35 5.07
CA PRO A 38 -2.06 -22.78 4.08
C PRO A 38 -3.45 -22.63 4.73
N ARG A 39 -3.81 -21.40 5.09
CA ARG A 39 -5.15 -21.06 5.57
C ARG A 39 -6.06 -20.91 4.36
N ASN A 40 -7.34 -21.28 4.49
CA ASN A 40 -8.34 -20.97 3.46
C ASN A 40 -8.40 -19.44 3.31
N TYR A 41 -7.84 -18.94 2.22
CA TYR A 41 -7.77 -17.52 1.87
C TYR A 41 -9.17 -17.00 1.52
N THR A 42 -9.98 -16.71 2.54
CA THR A 42 -11.10 -15.75 2.45
C THR A 42 -10.78 -14.43 3.12
N GLU A 43 -9.61 -14.32 3.77
CA GLU A 43 -9.06 -13.08 4.28
C GLU A 43 -7.98 -12.60 3.32
N THR A 44 -7.95 -11.29 3.06
CA THR A 44 -6.95 -10.62 2.20
C THR A 44 -5.54 -11.15 2.52
N PRO A 45 -4.70 -11.45 1.51
CA PRO A 45 -3.42 -12.12 1.70
C PRO A 45 -2.57 -11.41 2.77
N PRO A 46 -1.76 -12.11 3.58
CA PRO A 46 -0.95 -11.52 4.65
C PRO A 46 -0.11 -10.31 4.21
N THR A 47 0.29 -10.30 2.94
CA THR A 47 0.99 -9.19 2.25
C THR A 47 0.20 -7.88 2.18
N SER A 48 -1.12 -7.91 2.35
CA SER A 48 -1.97 -6.72 2.41
C SER A 48 -1.96 -6.05 3.78
N LYS A 49 -1.39 -6.69 4.81
CA LYS A 49 -1.17 -6.01 6.10
C LYS A 49 -0.07 -4.96 5.91
N SER A 50 -0.35 -3.77 6.41
CA SER A 50 0.57 -2.64 6.30
C SER A 50 0.47 -1.74 7.51
N THR A 51 1.59 -1.13 7.87
CA THR A 51 1.65 -0.01 8.81
C THR A 51 1.55 1.29 8.02
N VAL A 52 0.73 2.23 8.50
CA VAL A 52 0.50 3.53 7.87
C VAL A 52 0.71 4.65 8.88
N GLU A 53 1.22 5.79 8.43
CA GLU A 53 1.47 6.96 9.30
C GLU A 53 1.52 8.27 8.48
N ASP A 54 1.00 9.34 9.07
CA ASP A 54 1.14 10.71 8.57
C ASP A 54 2.52 11.29 8.89
N LEU A 55 3.17 11.91 7.91
CA LEU A 55 4.48 12.52 8.07
C LEU A 55 4.36 13.93 8.66
N HIS A 56 5.23 14.26 9.62
CA HIS A 56 5.11 15.49 10.43
C HIS A 56 5.43 16.79 9.66
N ALA A 57 6.33 16.72 8.66
CA ALA A 57 6.83 17.89 7.95
C ALA A 57 6.84 17.63 6.42
N PRO A 58 5.67 17.47 5.80
CA PRO A 58 5.58 17.22 4.37
C PRO A 58 6.02 18.44 3.57
N ILE A 59 6.56 18.21 2.37
CA ILE A 59 6.96 19.26 1.44
C ILE A 59 6.26 18.97 0.09
N PRO A 60 4.96 19.33 -0.05
CA PRO A 60 4.16 19.00 -1.23
C PRO A 60 4.80 19.39 -2.57
N SER A 61 5.46 20.55 -2.62
CA SER A 61 6.14 21.01 -3.82
C SER A 61 7.33 20.13 -4.21
N LEU A 62 8.06 19.57 -3.24
CA LEU A 62 9.17 18.66 -3.50
C LEU A 62 8.65 17.33 -4.02
N PHE A 63 7.62 16.77 -3.38
CA PHE A 63 7.03 15.51 -3.82
C PHE A 63 6.56 15.60 -5.28
N ARG A 64 5.76 16.63 -5.60
CA ARG A 64 5.29 16.87 -6.97
C ARG A 64 6.45 17.01 -7.95
N ALA A 65 7.48 17.79 -7.61
CA ALA A 65 8.64 17.97 -8.48
C ALA A 65 9.43 16.67 -8.73
N LEU A 66 9.43 15.73 -7.78
CA LEU A 66 10.09 14.43 -7.92
C LEU A 66 9.23 13.39 -8.65
N THR A 67 7.91 13.57 -8.67
CA THR A 67 6.96 12.68 -9.36
C THR A 67 6.50 13.19 -10.73
N ASP A 68 6.69 14.49 -11.02
CA ASP A 68 6.39 15.11 -12.30
C ASP A 68 7.53 14.85 -13.30
N GLY A 69 7.41 13.78 -14.09
CA GLY A 69 8.34 13.51 -15.21
C GLY A 69 8.73 12.04 -15.34
N ASP A 70 9.98 11.81 -15.77
CA ASP A 70 10.52 10.46 -15.91
C ASP A 70 10.76 9.84 -14.52
N THR A 71 10.34 8.59 -14.36
CA THR A 71 10.47 7.86 -13.10
C THR A 71 11.94 7.74 -12.68
N PRO A 72 12.31 8.11 -11.44
CA PRO A 72 13.65 7.89 -10.92
C PRO A 72 14.06 6.41 -11.00
N ILE A 73 15.35 6.15 -11.20
CA ILE A 73 15.91 4.79 -11.21
C ILE A 73 15.61 4.13 -9.85
N ASN A 74 15.10 2.89 -9.86
CA ASN A 74 14.71 2.08 -8.69
C ASN A 74 13.41 2.52 -7.98
N MET A 75 12.54 3.28 -8.65
CA MET A 75 11.25 3.70 -8.12
C MET A 75 10.15 3.61 -9.18
N MET A 76 8.93 3.35 -8.75
CA MET A 76 7.74 3.34 -9.59
C MET A 76 6.75 4.41 -9.11
N VAL A 77 6.48 5.39 -9.98
CA VAL A 77 5.45 6.43 -9.74
C VAL A 77 4.12 5.96 -10.32
N VAL A 78 3.05 6.03 -9.52
CA VAL A 78 1.70 5.65 -9.93
C VAL A 78 0.74 6.77 -9.58
N SER A 79 -0.07 7.20 -10.55
CA SER A 79 -1.13 8.19 -10.34
C SER A 79 -2.47 7.59 -10.73
N PHE A 80 -3.47 7.76 -9.87
CA PHE A 80 -4.83 7.27 -10.09
C PHE A 80 -5.86 8.27 -9.54
N PRO A 81 -7.11 8.26 -10.05
CA PRO A 81 -8.15 9.15 -9.54
C PRO A 81 -8.39 8.93 -8.05
N VAL A 82 -8.51 10.00 -7.27
CA VAL A 82 -8.74 9.91 -5.80
C VAL A 82 -9.96 9.04 -5.44
N ALA A 83 -11.01 9.03 -6.28
CA ALA A 83 -12.18 8.17 -6.08
C ALA A 83 -11.85 6.65 -6.08
N GLU A 84 -10.79 6.23 -6.77
CA GLU A 84 -10.36 4.83 -6.82
C GLU A 84 -9.79 4.35 -5.47
N GLU A 85 -9.19 5.26 -4.68
CA GLU A 85 -8.72 4.98 -3.31
C GLU A 85 -9.87 4.50 -2.39
N LEU A 86 -11.06 5.05 -2.62
CA LEU A 86 -12.27 4.79 -1.82
C LEU A 86 -13.09 3.63 -2.37
N SER A 87 -12.91 3.26 -3.63
CA SER A 87 -13.68 2.19 -4.29
C SER A 87 -13.48 0.81 -3.66
N HIS A 88 -12.30 0.57 -3.07
CA HIS A 88 -12.00 -0.65 -2.29
C HIS A 88 -12.63 -0.67 -0.89
N HIS A 89 -13.35 0.39 -0.51
CA HIS A 89 -14.23 0.42 0.66
C HIS A 89 -15.66 0.12 0.19
N GLU A 90 -15.91 -1.13 -0.25
CA GLU A 90 -17.22 -1.57 -0.80
C GLU A 90 -18.42 -1.28 0.13
N ASN A 91 -18.16 -1.08 1.43
CA ASN A 91 -19.18 -0.73 2.43
C ASN A 91 -19.44 0.78 2.63
N LEU A 92 -18.60 1.67 2.08
CA LEU A 92 -18.71 3.12 2.28
C LEU A 92 -19.22 3.84 1.02
N VAL A 93 -18.87 3.34 -0.18
CA VAL A 93 -19.41 3.85 -1.44
C VAL A 93 -20.91 3.61 -1.54
N SER A 94 -21.39 2.43 -1.12
CA SER A 94 -22.83 2.13 -1.04
C SER A 94 -23.59 3.04 -0.07
N PHE A 95 -22.95 3.50 1.01
CA PHE A 95 -23.51 4.47 1.95
C PHE A 95 -23.53 5.89 1.37
N LEU A 96 -22.49 6.31 0.65
CA LEU A 96 -22.45 7.63 0.01
C LEU A 96 -23.43 7.73 -1.17
N GLU A 97 -23.53 6.68 -1.99
CA GLU A 97 -24.52 6.59 -3.07
C GLU A 97 -25.97 6.59 -2.54
N SER A 98 -26.21 6.02 -1.36
CA SER A 98 -27.54 6.06 -0.72
C SER A 98 -27.84 7.39 -0.03
N LEU A 99 -26.84 8.16 0.41
CA LEU A 99 -27.03 9.53 0.90
C LEU A 99 -27.25 10.53 -0.25
N GLU A 100 -26.68 10.30 -1.42
CA GLU A 100 -26.93 11.09 -2.63
C GLU A 100 -28.33 10.86 -3.22
N GLN A 101 -28.94 9.69 -2.99
CA GLN A 101 -30.30 9.40 -3.42
C GLN A 101 -31.38 10.18 -2.64
N GLU A 102 -31.08 10.78 -1.48
CA GLU A 102 -32.06 11.54 -0.69
C GLU A 102 -32.04 13.06 -0.88
N HIS A 103 -31.14 13.65 -1.69
CA HIS A 103 -31.07 15.11 -1.91
C HIS A 103 -31.27 15.57 -3.37
N GLN A 104 -32.20 14.94 -4.10
CA GLN A 104 -32.70 15.51 -5.36
C GLN A 104 -33.72 16.64 -5.10
N ASN A 105 -33.24 17.88 -4.96
CA ASN A 105 -33.89 19.10 -5.51
C ASN A 105 -33.08 20.36 -5.21
N VAL A 106 -31.95 20.56 -5.88
CA VAL A 106 -31.44 21.91 -6.16
C VAL A 106 -30.95 21.94 -7.60
N SER A 107 -31.74 22.55 -8.47
CA SER A 107 -31.37 22.86 -9.85
C SER A 107 -30.31 23.96 -9.90
N LEU A 108 -29.11 23.65 -10.42
CA LEU A 108 -28.13 24.63 -10.89
C LEU A 108 -27.84 24.39 -12.39
N PRO A 109 -27.63 25.46 -13.18
CA PRO A 109 -27.69 25.42 -14.63
C PRO A 109 -26.46 24.74 -15.25
N GLY A 110 -26.69 24.02 -16.34
CA GLY A 110 -25.67 23.21 -17.00
C GLY A 110 -24.50 24.00 -17.56
N THR A 111 -23.34 23.35 -17.58
CA THR A 111 -22.26 23.68 -18.50
C THR A 111 -21.62 22.40 -19.02
N SER A 112 -21.42 22.40 -20.33
CA SER A 112 -20.84 21.41 -21.22
C SER A 112 -19.67 20.57 -20.70
N ILE A 113 -19.70 19.31 -21.12
CA ILE A 113 -18.56 18.40 -21.31
C ILE A 113 -17.40 19.17 -21.97
N HIS A 114 -16.26 19.26 -21.27
CA HIS A 114 -14.97 19.58 -21.87
C HIS A 114 -13.86 18.88 -21.07
N ASP A 115 -13.04 18.11 -21.79
CA ASP A 115 -11.90 17.31 -21.35
C ASP A 115 -10.82 18.10 -20.61
N THR A 116 -11.05 18.38 -19.34
CA THR A 116 -10.01 18.66 -18.35
C THR A 116 -10.24 17.70 -17.20
N TYR A 117 -9.78 16.45 -17.36
CA TYR A 117 -9.46 15.62 -16.20
C TYR A 117 -8.37 16.36 -15.43
N ASP A 118 -8.78 17.14 -14.44
CA ASP A 118 -7.92 17.94 -13.58
C ASP A 118 -6.82 17.05 -13.00
N LYS A 119 -5.58 17.35 -13.36
CA LYS A 119 -4.39 16.79 -12.69
C LYS A 119 -4.43 17.02 -11.17
N ASP A 120 -5.23 17.99 -10.73
CA ASP A 120 -5.47 18.31 -9.32
C ASP A 120 -6.28 17.26 -8.56
N ASN A 121 -6.83 16.24 -9.24
CA ASN A 121 -7.63 15.16 -8.63
C ASN A 121 -6.99 13.76 -8.73
N LEU A 122 -5.69 13.69 -9.00
CA LEU A 122 -4.94 12.43 -9.06
C LEU A 122 -4.15 12.21 -7.77
N CYS A 123 -4.46 11.13 -7.06
CA CYS A 123 -3.59 10.63 -5.99
C CYS A 123 -2.34 10.04 -6.63
N THR A 124 -1.17 10.55 -6.24
CA THR A 124 0.12 10.08 -6.74
C THR A 124 0.89 9.42 -5.61
N VAL A 125 1.38 8.21 -5.86
CA VAL A 125 2.16 7.40 -4.92
C VAL A 125 3.46 6.93 -5.57
N VAL A 126 4.47 6.67 -4.74
CA VAL A 126 5.78 6.16 -5.18
C VAL A 126 6.11 4.88 -4.46
N TYR A 127 6.36 3.82 -5.22
CA TYR A 127 6.89 2.55 -4.69
C TYR A 127 8.40 2.48 -4.89
N PHE A 128 9.12 1.99 -3.90
CA PHE A 128 10.54 1.66 -4.06
C PHE A 128 10.69 0.23 -4.58
N ASP A 129 11.58 0.03 -5.55
CA ASP A 129 11.84 -1.33 -6.07
C ASP A 129 12.56 -2.21 -5.04
N GLU A 130 13.35 -1.60 -4.16
CA GLU A 130 14.06 -2.28 -3.06
C GLU A 130 13.21 -2.41 -1.80
N CYS A 131 13.50 -3.44 -1.01
CA CYS A 131 12.81 -3.67 0.26
C CYS A 131 13.43 -2.88 1.39
N LEU A 132 12.59 -2.16 2.12
CA LEU A 132 13.01 -1.23 3.15
C LEU A 132 12.49 -1.67 4.51
N SER A 133 13.27 -1.46 5.56
CA SER A 133 12.72 -1.45 6.92
C SER A 133 11.71 -0.31 7.06
N ILE A 134 10.74 -0.44 7.96
CA ILE A 134 9.75 0.61 8.24
C ILE A 134 10.39 1.97 8.53
N ARG A 135 11.54 1.97 9.24
CA ARG A 135 12.30 3.19 9.53
C ARG A 135 12.90 3.82 8.28
N GLN A 136 13.48 3.02 7.39
CA GLN A 136 14.01 3.52 6.12
C GLN A 136 12.89 4.04 5.22
N CYS A 137 11.76 3.32 5.16
CA CYS A 137 10.59 3.75 4.40
C CYS A 137 10.13 5.14 4.83
N LYS A 138 9.94 5.34 6.15
CA LYS A 138 9.61 6.65 6.72
C LYS A 138 10.62 7.73 6.33
N GLN A 139 11.90 7.48 6.55
CA GLN A 139 12.97 8.45 6.26
C GLN A 139 13.02 8.83 4.78
N TYR A 140 12.80 7.87 3.88
CA TYR A 140 12.82 8.13 2.45
C TYR A 140 11.60 8.93 2.02
N CYS A 141 10.40 8.59 2.50
CA CYS A 141 9.20 9.37 2.21
C CYS A 141 9.27 10.80 2.77
N GLU A 142 9.85 10.99 3.97
CA GLU A 142 10.15 12.32 4.51
C GLU A 142 11.10 13.10 3.58
N SER A 143 12.16 12.45 3.09
CA SER A 143 13.14 13.08 2.19
C SER A 143 12.57 13.43 0.82
N MET A 144 11.55 12.69 0.36
CA MET A 144 10.82 12.98 -0.88
C MET A 144 9.76 14.06 -0.70
N GLY A 145 9.49 14.50 0.53
CA GLY A 145 8.45 15.50 0.83
C GLY A 145 7.02 14.94 0.81
N ALA A 146 6.86 13.61 0.90
CA ALA A 146 5.56 12.96 0.93
C ALA A 146 4.72 13.39 2.13
N SER A 147 3.40 13.21 2.04
CA SER A 147 2.46 13.52 3.13
C SER A 147 2.26 12.36 4.08
N LYS A 148 2.27 11.13 3.56
CA LYS A 148 2.07 9.91 4.34
C LYS A 148 2.99 8.82 3.79
N TYR A 149 3.10 7.71 4.53
CA TYR A 149 3.68 6.49 3.99
C TYR A 149 2.86 5.26 4.38
N ARG A 150 2.94 4.25 3.53
CA ARG A 150 2.48 2.88 3.81
C ARG A 150 3.69 1.95 3.71
N TRP A 151 3.90 1.18 4.76
CA TRP A 151 4.88 0.10 4.80
C TRP A 151 4.14 -1.22 4.86
N PHE A 152 4.20 -2.00 3.79
CA PHE A 152 3.62 -3.34 3.76
C PHE A 152 4.50 -4.30 4.56
N HIS A 153 3.89 -5.27 5.21
CA HIS A 153 4.61 -6.22 6.07
C HIS A 153 5.52 -7.18 5.29
N ASN A 154 5.45 -7.12 3.96
CA ASN A 154 6.41 -7.75 3.05
C ASN A 154 7.63 -6.86 2.70
N ALA A 155 7.84 -5.78 3.46
CA ALA A 155 8.90 -4.79 3.31
C ALA A 155 8.80 -3.88 2.05
N CYS A 156 7.68 -3.89 1.34
CA CYS A 156 7.38 -2.90 0.30
C CYS A 156 7.07 -1.53 0.92
N CYS A 157 7.66 -0.48 0.37
CA CYS A 157 7.47 0.90 0.81
C CYS A 157 6.74 1.72 -0.24
N GLU A 158 5.71 2.44 0.19
CA GLU A 158 4.92 3.37 -0.61
C GLU A 158 4.92 4.75 0.05
N CYS A 159 5.41 5.77 -0.67
CA CYS A 159 5.27 7.16 -0.30
C CYS A 159 4.02 7.75 -0.94
N ILE A 160 3.24 8.48 -0.16
CA ILE A 160 1.91 8.91 -0.55
C ILE A 160 1.88 10.43 -0.66
N GLY A 161 1.42 10.91 -1.81
CA GLY A 161 1.35 12.31 -2.14
C GLY A 161 0.27 13.07 -1.36
N PRO A 162 0.33 14.42 -1.39
CA PRO A 162 -0.60 15.29 -0.69
C PRO A 162 -2.04 15.25 -1.24
N GLU A 163 -2.23 14.81 -2.49
CA GLU A 163 -3.55 14.73 -3.15
C GLU A 163 -4.36 13.50 -2.73
N CYS A 164 -3.73 12.51 -2.08
CA CYS A 164 -4.41 11.30 -1.63
C CYS A 164 -5.22 11.56 -0.35
N VAL A 165 -6.45 11.04 -0.30
CA VAL A 165 -7.38 11.25 0.82
C VAL A 165 -7.01 10.35 2.00
N ASP A 166 -6.69 9.09 1.73
CA ASP A 166 -6.30 8.10 2.73
C ASP A 166 -4.80 7.78 2.58
N TYR A 167 -4.44 6.49 2.61
CA TYR A 167 -3.08 5.99 2.59
C TYR A 167 -2.72 5.31 1.26
N GLY A 168 -3.13 5.89 0.14
CA GLY A 168 -2.76 5.42 -1.20
C GLY A 168 -3.34 4.04 -1.54
N SER A 169 -2.63 3.31 -2.39
CA SER A 169 -3.12 2.02 -2.89
C SER A 169 -2.91 0.91 -1.85
N LYS A 170 -3.93 0.06 -1.66
CA LYS A 170 -3.83 -1.13 -0.79
C LYS A 170 -3.07 -2.29 -1.47
N ALA A 171 -2.65 -2.13 -2.72
CA ALA A 171 -1.91 -3.13 -3.48
C ALA A 171 -0.40 -2.90 -3.37
N VAL A 172 0.32 -3.97 -3.08
CA VAL A 172 1.79 -4.03 -3.14
C VAL A 172 2.24 -3.96 -4.59
N LYS A 173 3.18 -3.07 -4.93
CA LYS A 173 3.74 -2.94 -6.28
C LYS A 173 5.28 -2.93 -6.37
N CYS A 174 5.99 -3.10 -5.24
CA CYS A 174 7.45 -3.16 -5.23
C CYS A 174 7.95 -4.41 -5.98
N MET A 175 8.99 -4.26 -6.81
CA MET A 175 9.45 -5.32 -7.71
C MET A 175 10.31 -6.40 -7.04
N ASN A 176 11.07 -6.07 -5.98
CA ASN A 176 12.06 -7.01 -5.40
C ASN A 176 11.66 -7.55 -4.01
N CYS A 177 10.43 -7.32 -3.56
CA CYS A 177 10.00 -7.76 -2.24
C CYS A 177 9.23 -9.07 -2.29
N LEU A 178 9.71 -10.02 -1.49
CA LEU A 178 9.13 -11.36 -1.37
C LEU A 178 7.66 -11.25 -0.93
N PHE A 179 6.82 -12.15 -1.46
CA PHE A 179 5.41 -12.33 -1.10
C PHE A 179 5.27 -13.10 0.21
#